data_AF-A0A2I9E8Q7-F1
#
_entry.id   AF-A0A2I9E8Q7-F1
#
_cell.length_a   1.000
_cell.length_b   1.000
_cell.length_c   1.000
_cell.angle_alpha   90.00
_cell.angle_beta   90.00
_cell.angle_gamma   90.00
#
_symmetry.space_group_name_H-M   'P 1'
#
loop_
_entity.id
_entity.type
_entity.pdbx_description
1 polymer ?
#
loop_
_entity_poly.entity_id
_entity_poly.type
_entity_poly.pdbx_seq_one_letter_code
_entity_poly.pdbx_strand_id
1 'polypeptide(L)'
;MNFNDINSIKRNGFIGFRTVHELWSDKSCIPKIKGVYLIINPTSEKVEFINPGVGGFFKGKDPNVSISVLKSNHVENSQVVYIGKAGSLTGTATLNSRLGQYLRFGETKNVGHWGGRLIWQLKNHSELIFCWKPTPNDDPREIEKQLLSEYIKQFGVRPFANLTG
;
A
#
# COMPACT_ATOMS: atom_id res chain seq x y z
N MET A 1 -3.24 7.25 14.87
CA MET A 1 -4.30 6.22 14.88
C MET A 1 -3.72 4.85 15.25
N ASN A 2 -4.53 3.83 15.57
CA ASN A 2 -4.02 2.47 15.79
C ASN A 2 -4.00 1.70 14.45
N PHE A 3 -2.81 1.37 13.95
CA PHE A 3 -2.61 0.68 12.67
C PHE A 3 -2.87 -0.84 12.71
N ASN A 4 -3.25 -1.40 13.86
CA ASN A 4 -3.67 -2.80 14.03
C ASN A 4 -5.16 -2.97 14.29
N ASP A 5 -5.93 -1.88 14.24
CA ASP A 5 -7.36 -1.91 14.45
C ASP A 5 -8.04 -1.27 13.24
N ILE A 6 -8.65 -2.11 12.40
CA ILE A 6 -9.43 -1.67 11.24
C ILE A 6 -10.53 -0.67 11.64
N ASN A 7 -11.13 -0.81 12.84
CA ASN A 7 -12.14 0.15 13.30
C ASN A 7 -11.51 1.50 13.64
N SER A 8 -10.30 1.54 14.21
CA SER A 8 -9.53 2.76 14.39
C SER A 8 -9.21 3.42 13.04
N ILE A 9 -8.78 2.64 12.05
CA ILE A 9 -8.50 3.12 10.69
C ILE A 9 -9.77 3.73 10.05
N LYS A 10 -10.93 3.06 10.17
CA LYS A 10 -12.24 3.58 9.73
C LYS A 10 -12.59 4.90 10.41
N ARG A 11 -12.47 4.99 11.75
CA ARG A 11 -12.73 6.23 12.51
C ARG A 11 -11.83 7.39 12.08
N ASN A 12 -10.66 7.11 11.50
CA ASN A 12 -9.74 8.10 10.97
C ASN A 12 -10.04 8.53 9.52
N GLY A 13 -11.18 8.13 8.96
CA GLY A 13 -11.68 8.59 7.67
C GLY A 13 -11.22 7.76 6.46
N PHE A 14 -10.61 6.59 6.70
CA PHE A 14 -10.36 5.64 5.62
C PHE A 14 -11.65 4.90 5.25
N ILE A 15 -11.82 4.65 3.96
CA ILE A 15 -12.94 3.96 3.33
C ILE A 15 -12.40 2.96 2.30
N GLY A 16 -13.30 2.31 1.55
CA GLY A 16 -12.92 1.39 0.47
C GLY A 16 -12.79 -0.05 0.94
N PHE A 17 -11.82 -0.34 1.81
CA PHE A 17 -11.53 -1.66 2.39
C PHE A 17 -11.89 -2.84 1.47
N ARG A 18 -11.28 -2.88 0.29
CA ARG A 18 -11.46 -3.96 -0.69
C ARG A 18 -10.19 -4.77 -0.81
N THR A 19 -10.32 -6.09 -1.01
CA THR A 19 -9.18 -6.94 -1.30
C THR A 19 -8.61 -6.61 -2.68
N VAL A 20 -7.34 -6.96 -2.90
CA VAL A 20 -6.73 -6.89 -4.23
C VAL A 20 -7.53 -7.74 -5.22
N HIS A 21 -8.00 -8.93 -4.81
CA HIS A 21 -8.84 -9.78 -5.63
C HIS A 21 -10.11 -9.06 -6.12
N GLU A 22 -10.86 -8.42 -5.21
CA GLU A 22 -12.05 -7.63 -5.58
C GLU A 22 -11.69 -6.47 -6.54
N LEU A 23 -10.58 -5.77 -6.27
CA LEU A 23 -10.17 -4.60 -7.06
C LEU A 23 -9.59 -4.94 -8.43
N TRP A 24 -9.03 -6.14 -8.62
CA TRP A 24 -8.67 -6.65 -9.93
C TRP A 24 -9.90 -6.93 -10.80
N SER A 25 -11.01 -7.38 -10.19
CA SER A 25 -12.28 -7.53 -10.90
C SER A 25 -12.94 -6.20 -11.20
N ASP A 26 -13.06 -5.32 -10.20
CA ASP A 26 -13.61 -3.97 -10.39
C ASP A 26 -13.01 -2.93 -9.43
N LYS A 27 -12.35 -1.93 -9.99
CA LYS A 27 -11.80 -0.78 -9.26
C LYS A 27 -12.63 0.50 -9.37
N SER A 28 -13.86 0.43 -9.90
CA SER A 28 -14.75 1.57 -10.12
C SER A 28 -15.05 2.34 -8.83
N CYS A 29 -15.05 1.63 -7.69
CA CYS A 29 -15.25 2.19 -6.35
C CYS A 29 -14.14 3.14 -5.88
N ILE A 30 -12.96 3.12 -6.53
CA ILE A 30 -11.85 4.00 -6.14
C ILE A 30 -12.11 5.42 -6.68
N PRO A 31 -12.16 6.46 -5.83
CA PRO A 31 -12.50 7.81 -6.26
C PRO A 31 -11.43 8.44 -7.15
N LYS A 32 -11.86 9.27 -8.10
CA LYS A 32 -10.99 10.07 -8.97
C LYS A 32 -10.58 11.39 -8.30
N ILE A 33 -10.14 11.32 -7.04
CA ILE A 33 -9.72 12.47 -6.22
C ILE A 33 -8.36 12.16 -5.60
N LYS A 34 -7.57 13.18 -5.26
CA LYS A 34 -6.31 13.02 -4.51
C LYS A 34 -6.56 12.52 -3.09
N GLY A 35 -5.57 11.86 -2.50
CA GLY A 35 -5.74 11.24 -1.18
C GLY A 35 -4.55 10.40 -0.74
N VAL A 36 -4.70 9.77 0.42
CA VAL A 36 -3.75 8.79 0.96
C VAL A 36 -4.41 7.40 1.01
N TYR A 37 -3.59 6.36 1.07
CA TYR A 37 -4.06 4.98 1.12
C TYR A 37 -3.17 4.11 2.00
N LEU A 38 -3.76 3.05 2.55
CA LEU A 38 -3.07 2.02 3.31
C LEU A 38 -3.28 0.68 2.62
N ILE A 39 -2.28 -0.17 2.70
CA ILE A 39 -2.39 -1.59 2.36
C ILE A 39 -2.31 -2.38 3.65
N ILE A 40 -3.32 -3.20 3.90
CA ILE A 40 -3.49 -3.99 5.10
C ILE A 40 -3.29 -5.46 4.74
N ASN A 41 -2.43 -6.15 5.49
CA ASN A 41 -2.34 -7.60 5.47
C ASN A 41 -3.25 -8.17 6.57
N PRO A 42 -4.35 -8.85 6.22
CA PRO A 42 -5.28 -9.38 7.22
C PRO A 42 -4.69 -10.54 8.04
N THR A 43 -3.65 -11.21 7.53
CA THR A 43 -3.00 -12.36 8.19
C THR A 43 -1.63 -11.95 8.74
N SER A 44 -1.59 -11.06 9.72
CA SER A 44 -0.34 -10.54 10.30
C SER A 44 0.45 -11.57 11.11
N GLU A 45 -0.16 -12.68 11.54
CA GLU A 45 0.48 -13.68 12.42
C GLU A 45 1.36 -14.71 11.69
N LYS A 46 1.09 -14.97 10.40
CA LYS A 46 1.85 -15.93 9.58
C LYS A 46 2.11 -15.34 8.21
N VAL A 47 3.10 -14.45 8.14
CA VAL A 47 3.53 -13.87 6.87
C VAL A 47 4.43 -14.85 6.13
N GLU A 48 3.93 -15.36 5.01
CA GLU A 48 4.69 -16.13 4.04
C GLU A 48 5.07 -15.26 2.84
N PHE A 49 6.26 -15.51 2.29
CA PHE A 49 6.79 -14.77 1.16
C PHE A 49 6.99 -15.68 -0.05
N ILE A 50 6.88 -15.10 -1.25
CA ILE A 50 7.13 -15.78 -2.53
C ILE A 50 8.30 -15.11 -3.27
N ASN A 51 9.06 -15.92 -4.02
CA ASN A 51 10.11 -15.45 -4.90
C ASN A 51 10.21 -16.38 -6.13
N PRO A 52 9.99 -15.89 -7.36
CA PRO A 52 9.63 -14.50 -7.69
C PRO A 52 8.22 -14.13 -7.17
N GLY A 53 8.01 -12.85 -6.90
CA GLY A 53 6.69 -12.27 -6.66
C GLY A 53 5.98 -11.89 -7.96
N VAL A 54 4.82 -11.26 -7.83
CA VAL A 54 3.92 -10.95 -8.96
C VAL A 54 4.08 -9.53 -9.52
N GLY A 55 5.05 -8.77 -9.00
CA GLY A 55 5.32 -7.40 -9.41
C GLY A 55 5.80 -7.29 -10.87
N GLY A 56 5.36 -6.25 -11.56
CA GLY A 56 5.71 -5.99 -12.95
C GLY A 56 7.15 -5.49 -13.16
N PHE A 57 7.79 -5.97 -14.23
CA PHE A 57 9.15 -5.60 -14.62
C PHE A 57 9.16 -4.29 -15.41
N PHE A 58 8.83 -3.18 -14.73
CA PHE A 58 8.73 -1.87 -15.39
C PHE A 58 10.06 -1.45 -16.00
N LYS A 59 10.08 -1.22 -17.32
CA LYS A 59 11.31 -0.90 -18.09
C LYS A 59 12.44 -1.93 -17.85
N GLY A 60 12.09 -3.21 -17.71
CA GLY A 60 13.06 -4.29 -17.53
C GLY A 60 13.70 -4.38 -16.14
N LYS A 61 13.25 -3.57 -15.18
CA LYS A 61 13.76 -3.60 -13.81
C LYS A 61 13.03 -4.66 -12.98
N ASP A 62 13.78 -5.62 -12.43
CA ASP A 62 13.25 -6.65 -11.53
C ASP A 62 12.80 -6.02 -10.20
N PRO A 63 11.52 -6.13 -9.81
CA PRO A 63 11.02 -5.56 -8.57
C PRO A 63 11.31 -6.42 -7.33
N ASN A 64 11.71 -7.68 -7.52
CA ASN A 64 11.88 -8.63 -6.44
C ASN A 64 13.14 -8.34 -5.60
N VAL A 65 13.08 -8.73 -4.34
CA VAL A 65 14.22 -8.81 -3.41
C VAL A 65 14.30 -10.21 -2.81
N SER A 66 15.41 -10.55 -2.16
CA SER A 66 15.56 -11.84 -1.49
C SER A 66 14.58 -12.01 -0.32
N ILE A 67 14.25 -13.26 0.01
CA ILE A 67 13.44 -13.59 1.19
C ILE A 67 14.05 -13.01 2.48
N SER A 68 15.38 -12.95 2.59
CA SER A 68 16.06 -12.34 3.75
C SER A 68 15.73 -10.84 3.89
N VAL A 69 15.70 -10.09 2.79
CA VAL A 69 15.31 -8.68 2.79
C VAL A 69 13.83 -8.52 3.15
N LEU A 70 12.96 -9.41 2.67
CA LEU A 70 11.54 -9.38 3.06
C LEU A 70 11.37 -9.61 4.56
N LYS A 71 12.04 -10.63 5.12
CA LYS A 71 12.04 -10.91 6.55
C LYS A 71 12.57 -9.75 7.38
N SER A 72 13.65 -9.08 6.95
CA SER A 72 14.23 -7.95 7.69
C SER A 72 13.34 -6.69 7.67
N ASN A 73 12.48 -6.54 6.67
CA ASN A 73 11.51 -5.44 6.60
C ASN A 73 10.18 -5.77 7.28
N HIS A 74 9.94 -7.03 7.62
CA HIS A 74 8.69 -7.43 8.26
C HIS A 74 8.56 -6.78 9.64
N VAL A 75 7.40 -6.19 9.91
CA VAL A 75 7.09 -5.55 11.18
C VAL A 75 6.11 -6.45 11.92
N GLU A 76 6.58 -7.08 12.99
CA GLU A 76 5.75 -7.93 13.84
C GLU A 76 4.56 -7.15 14.39
N ASN A 77 3.43 -7.84 14.52
CA ASN A 77 2.19 -7.27 15.03
C ASN A 77 1.74 -6.02 14.27
N SER A 78 2.09 -5.83 12.99
CA SER A 78 1.57 -4.73 12.18
C SER A 78 0.63 -5.25 11.09
N GLN A 79 -0.61 -4.76 11.04
CA GLN A 79 -1.53 -5.07 9.94
C GLN A 79 -1.26 -4.19 8.71
N VAL A 80 -0.85 -2.94 8.89
CA VAL A 80 -0.55 -2.03 7.77
C VAL A 80 0.86 -2.28 7.25
N VAL A 81 0.95 -2.76 6.00
CA VAL A 81 2.22 -3.11 5.34
C VAL A 81 2.74 -2.01 4.40
N TYR A 82 1.88 -1.06 4.01
CA TYR A 82 2.30 0.07 3.19
C TYR A 82 1.38 1.28 3.41
N ILE A 83 1.99 2.47 3.42
CA ILE A 83 1.31 3.77 3.43
C ILE A 83 1.77 4.53 2.19
N GLY A 84 0.83 5.04 1.41
CA GLY A 84 1.14 5.81 0.22
C GLY A 84 0.17 6.96 -0.04
N LYS A 85 0.53 7.81 -0.99
CA LYS A 85 -0.31 8.92 -1.46
C LYS A 85 -0.57 8.91 -2.96
N ALA A 86 -1.63 9.61 -3.34
CA ALA A 86 -2.00 9.88 -4.72
C ALA A 86 -2.30 11.38 -4.91
N GLY A 87 -1.63 11.98 -5.89
CA GLY A 87 -1.74 13.42 -6.19
C GLY A 87 -0.78 14.30 -5.39
N SER A 88 -0.93 15.59 -5.64
CA SER A 88 -0.28 16.71 -4.94
C SER A 88 -1.07 17.99 -5.24
N LEU A 89 -0.63 19.15 -4.75
CA LEU A 89 -1.26 20.44 -5.09
C LEU A 89 -1.17 20.79 -6.58
N THR A 90 -0.12 20.33 -7.27
CA THR A 90 0.17 20.63 -8.69
C THR A 90 0.02 19.41 -9.61
N GLY A 91 -0.22 18.22 -9.05
CA GLY A 91 -0.25 16.96 -9.77
C GLY A 91 -1.67 16.48 -10.07
N THR A 92 -1.86 15.89 -11.26
CA THR A 92 -3.15 15.38 -11.73
C THR A 92 -3.46 13.94 -11.29
N ALA A 93 -2.52 13.27 -10.61
CA ALA A 93 -2.72 11.90 -10.14
C ALA A 93 -3.83 11.85 -9.08
N THR A 94 -4.73 10.89 -9.22
CA THR A 94 -5.82 10.59 -8.30
C THR A 94 -5.63 9.22 -7.64
N LEU A 95 -6.35 8.95 -6.55
CA LEU A 95 -6.43 7.63 -5.92
C LEU A 95 -6.73 6.55 -6.98
N ASN A 96 -7.73 6.76 -7.85
CA ASN A 96 -8.07 5.83 -8.92
C ASN A 96 -6.90 5.55 -9.86
N SER A 97 -6.19 6.58 -10.31
CA SER A 97 -5.05 6.41 -11.22
C SER A 97 -3.86 5.72 -10.55
N ARG A 98 -3.54 6.09 -9.30
CA ARG A 98 -2.38 5.58 -8.56
C ARG A 98 -2.60 4.15 -8.12
N LEU A 99 -3.73 3.85 -7.48
CA LEU A 99 -4.07 2.50 -7.06
C LEU A 99 -4.31 1.60 -8.27
N GLY A 100 -4.88 2.12 -9.37
CA GLY A 100 -4.99 1.37 -10.62
C GLY A 100 -3.64 0.99 -11.22
N GLN A 101 -2.64 1.87 -11.18
CA GLN A 101 -1.26 1.52 -11.56
C GLN A 101 -0.67 0.48 -10.61
N TYR A 102 -0.93 0.60 -9.30
CA TYR A 102 -0.41 -0.32 -8.31
C TYR A 102 -0.99 -1.74 -8.47
N LEU A 103 -2.30 -1.86 -8.66
CA LEU A 103 -2.99 -3.12 -8.91
C LEU A 103 -2.48 -3.81 -10.18
N ARG A 104 -2.37 -3.05 -11.29
CA ARG A 104 -1.80 -3.58 -12.55
C ARG A 104 -0.34 -4.03 -12.39
N PHE A 105 0.44 -3.33 -11.56
CA PHE A 105 1.79 -3.75 -11.24
C PHE A 105 1.80 -5.12 -10.56
N GLY A 106 0.83 -5.40 -9.68
CA GLY A 106 0.63 -6.70 -9.06
C GLY A 106 0.11 -7.81 -9.98
N GLU A 107 -0.32 -7.47 -11.21
CA GLU A 107 -0.67 -8.42 -12.28
C GLU A 107 0.49 -8.61 -13.28
N THR A 108 1.73 -8.38 -12.81
CA THR A 108 2.95 -8.51 -13.62
C THR A 108 2.99 -7.53 -14.82
N LYS A 109 2.12 -6.52 -14.88
CA LYS A 109 2.09 -5.58 -16.03
C LYS A 109 3.26 -4.60 -15.98
N ASN A 110 3.75 -4.23 -17.16
CA ASN A 110 4.80 -3.23 -17.36
C ASN A 110 4.27 -1.79 -17.11
N VAL A 111 4.07 -1.41 -15.84
CA VAL A 111 3.59 -0.09 -15.42
C VAL A 111 4.45 0.49 -14.31
N GLY A 112 4.60 1.82 -14.25
CA GLY A 112 5.47 2.46 -13.27
C GLY A 112 4.87 2.55 -11.87
N HIS A 113 5.14 1.57 -10.99
CA HIS A 113 4.79 1.64 -9.57
C HIS A 113 5.85 0.99 -8.65
N TRP A 114 7.01 1.65 -8.51
CA TRP A 114 8.14 1.09 -7.75
C TRP A 114 7.97 1.15 -6.22
N GLY A 115 7.30 2.18 -5.71
CA GLY A 115 7.01 2.33 -4.29
C GLY A 115 6.07 1.23 -3.81
N GLY A 116 6.34 0.66 -2.63
CA GLY A 116 5.51 -0.37 -2.04
C GLY A 116 5.62 -1.76 -2.69
N ARG A 117 6.44 -1.93 -3.74
CA ARG A 117 6.51 -3.18 -4.53
C ARG A 117 6.71 -4.48 -3.73
N LEU A 118 7.27 -4.41 -2.51
CA LEU A 118 7.48 -5.58 -1.66
C LEU A 118 6.18 -6.30 -1.28
N ILE A 119 5.03 -5.61 -1.29
CA ILE A 119 3.75 -6.26 -1.02
C ILE A 119 3.44 -7.39 -2.02
N TRP A 120 4.00 -7.31 -3.24
CA TRP A 120 3.80 -8.31 -4.29
C TRP A 120 4.66 -9.57 -4.12
N GLN A 121 5.49 -9.62 -3.08
CA GLN A 121 6.18 -10.83 -2.62
C GLN A 121 5.54 -11.43 -1.37
N LEU A 122 4.38 -10.91 -0.92
CA LEU A 122 3.55 -11.57 0.09
C LEU A 122 2.76 -12.69 -0.59
N LYS A 123 2.79 -13.91 -0.04
CA LYS A 123 2.11 -15.08 -0.63
C LYS A 123 0.61 -14.88 -0.76
N ASN A 124 0.01 -14.14 0.16
CA ASN A 124 -1.41 -13.80 0.18
C ASN A 124 -1.71 -12.45 -0.49
N HIS A 125 -0.92 -12.02 -1.48
CA HIS A 125 -1.05 -10.70 -2.11
C HIS A 125 -2.48 -10.39 -2.63
N SER A 126 -3.25 -11.39 -3.05
CA SER A 126 -4.65 -11.23 -3.49
C SER A 126 -5.61 -10.85 -2.36
N GLU A 127 -5.27 -11.20 -1.13
CA GLU A 127 -6.09 -10.96 0.07
C GLU A 127 -5.72 -9.65 0.77
N LEU A 128 -4.70 -8.94 0.30
CA LEU A 128 -4.33 -7.64 0.85
C LEU A 128 -5.50 -6.67 0.66
N ILE A 129 -5.81 -5.92 1.71
CA ILE A 129 -6.92 -4.97 1.72
C ILE A 129 -6.37 -3.58 1.42
N PHE A 130 -6.91 -2.94 0.39
CA PHE A 130 -6.65 -1.57 0.02
C PHE A 130 -7.75 -0.70 0.63
N CYS A 131 -7.35 0.32 1.39
CA CYS A 131 -8.26 1.36 1.86
C CYS A 131 -7.66 2.74 1.61
N TRP A 132 -8.51 3.75 1.50
CA TRP A 132 -8.09 5.10 1.13
C TRP A 132 -8.87 6.17 1.87
N LYS A 133 -8.24 7.33 2.03
CA LYS A 133 -8.83 8.55 2.59
C LYS A 133 -8.71 9.65 1.53
N PRO A 134 -9.83 10.08 0.92
CA PRO A 134 -9.83 11.25 0.04
C PRO A 134 -9.43 12.51 0.81
N THR A 135 -8.61 13.37 0.21
CA THR A 135 -8.12 14.60 0.84
C THR A 135 -8.19 15.77 -0.15
N PRO A 136 -9.38 16.16 -0.63
CA PRO A 136 -9.52 17.15 -1.71
C PRO A 136 -8.95 18.53 -1.38
N ASN A 137 -8.94 18.90 -0.09
CA ASN A 137 -8.55 20.24 0.37
C ASN A 137 -7.14 20.29 0.96
N ASP A 138 -6.51 19.14 1.20
CA ASP A 138 -5.20 19.05 1.84
C ASP A 138 -4.12 18.63 0.84
N ASP A 139 -2.85 18.76 1.20
CA ASP A 139 -1.76 18.10 0.46
C ASP A 139 -1.63 16.63 0.94
N PRO A 140 -1.88 15.63 0.07
CA PRO A 140 -1.68 14.23 0.43
C PRO A 140 -0.26 13.90 0.92
N ARG A 141 0.74 14.71 0.55
CA ARG A 141 2.13 14.53 1.02
C ARG A 141 2.29 14.79 2.51
N GLU A 142 1.69 15.86 3.01
CA GLU A 142 1.78 16.19 4.44
C GLU A 142 1.00 15.17 5.28
N ILE A 143 -0.15 14.71 4.78
CA ILE A 143 -0.92 13.65 5.43
C ILE A 143 -0.17 12.31 5.43
N GLU A 144 0.43 11.90 4.31
CA GLU A 144 1.27 10.69 4.25
C GLU A 144 2.44 10.76 5.23
N LYS A 145 3.13 11.91 5.30
CA LYS A 145 4.23 12.14 6.23
C LYS A 145 3.78 12.04 7.68
N GLN A 146 2.61 12.61 8.02
CA GLN A 146 2.03 12.48 9.35
C GLN A 146 1.70 11.01 9.66
N LEU A 147 1.07 10.29 8.74
CA LEU A 147 0.72 8.87 8.93
C LEU A 147 1.97 7.99 9.11
N LEU A 148 3.03 8.23 8.34
CA LEU A 148 4.31 7.54 8.52
C LEU A 148 4.93 7.86 9.88
N SER A 149 4.88 9.12 10.33
CA SER A 149 5.35 9.52 11.66
C SER A 149 4.56 8.83 12.78
N GLU A 150 3.23 8.78 12.66
CA GLU A 150 2.38 8.06 13.62
C GLU A 150 2.66 6.55 13.63
N TYR A 151 2.88 5.94 12.46
CA TYR A 151 3.24 4.54 12.35
C TYR A 151 4.58 4.26 13.04
N ILE A 152 5.61 5.07 12.77
CA ILE A 152 6.92 4.95 13.41
C ILE A 152 6.81 5.13 14.93
N LYS A 153 5.96 6.05 15.41
CA LYS A 153 5.70 6.18 16.86
C LYS A 153 5.09 4.92 17.46
N GLN A 154 4.25 4.20 16.71
CA GLN A 154 3.60 2.96 17.18
C GLN A 154 4.53 1.74 17.13
N PHE A 155 5.36 1.59 16.09
CA PHE A 155 6.15 0.36 15.85
C PHE A 155 7.67 0.55 15.90
N GLY A 156 8.17 1.78 16.05
CA GLY A 156 9.61 2.11 16.03
C GLY A 156 10.26 2.10 14.64
N VAL A 157 9.59 1.55 13.62
CA VAL A 157 10.10 1.39 12.25
C VAL A 157 9.06 1.80 11.21
N ARG A 158 9.45 1.86 9.93
CA ARG A 158 8.51 2.12 8.80
C ARG A 158 7.70 0.88 8.45
N PRO A 159 6.54 1.02 7.77
CA PRO A 159 5.81 -0.13 7.26
C PRO A 159 6.64 -0.98 6.30
N PHE A 160 6.34 -2.28 6.27
CA PHE A 160 7.06 -3.30 5.50
C PHE A 160 7.53 -2.89 4.10
N ALA A 161 6.68 -2.23 3.31
CA ALA A 161 7.00 -1.87 1.94
C ALA A 161 7.39 -0.37 1.73
N ASN A 162 7.50 0.41 2.81
CA ASN A 162 7.96 1.79 2.79
C ASN A 162 9.49 1.87 2.95
N LEU A 163 10.23 1.60 1.86
CA LEU A 163 11.70 1.53 1.87
C LEU A 163 12.41 2.90 1.96
N THR A 164 11.72 3.96 1.58
CA THR A 164 12.20 5.34 1.62
C THR A 164 11.12 6.21 2.25
N GLY A 165 11.52 7.26 2.96
CA GLY A 165 10.64 8.28 3.52
C GLY A 165 11.03 9.65 3.02
#